data_AF-A0A7X3ZMZ8-F1
#
_entry.id   AF-A0A7X3ZMZ8-F1
#
_cell.length_a   1.000
_cell.length_b   1.000
_cell.length_c   1.000
_cell.angle_alpha   90.00
_cell.angle_beta   90.00
_cell.angle_gamma   90.00
#
_symmetry.space_group_name_H-M   'P 1'
#
loop_
_entity.id
_entity.type
_entity.pdbx_description
1 polymer ?
#
loop_
_entity_poly.entity_id
_entity_poly.type
_entity_poly.pdbx_seq_one_letter_code
_entity_poly.pdbx_strand_id
1 'polypeptide(L)'
;MRILTSDEGVRFNLHNEQINELTTYGVIKKGEDSMCEIVNPIYFYCIIQAFKPAINGLEDDYFTDENITGYLTYLTSTGQVDLEGLLDNFRDFVARAGYKILLT
;
A
#
# COMPACT_ATOMS: atom_id res chain seq x y z
N MET A 1 9.74 -5.65 -1.29
CA MET A 1 10.99 -5.12 -1.88
C MET A 1 11.40 -3.93 -1.08
N ARG A 2 12.43 -4.09 -0.23
CA ARG A 2 12.62 -3.22 0.94
C ARG A 2 12.85 -1.74 0.60
N ILE A 3 13.36 -1.43 -0.59
CA ILE A 3 13.57 -0.05 -1.05
C ILE A 3 12.25 0.75 -1.10
N LEU A 4 11.13 0.12 -1.46
CA LEU A 4 9.81 0.77 -1.55
C LEU A 4 8.84 0.42 -0.43
N THR A 5 9.16 -0.60 0.38
CA THR A 5 8.23 -1.14 1.40
C THR A 5 8.73 -0.94 2.83
N SER A 6 9.84 -0.24 3.03
CA SER A 6 10.45 0.00 4.34
C SER A 6 10.32 1.48 4.69
N ASP A 7 9.72 1.80 5.83
CA ASP A 7 9.59 3.19 6.30
C ASP A 7 10.95 3.85 6.54
N GLU A 8 11.96 3.07 6.93
CA GLU A 8 13.34 3.55 7.14
C GLU A 8 14.17 3.62 5.84
N GLY A 9 13.63 3.15 4.70
CA GLY A 9 14.39 3.01 3.46
C GLY A 9 15.48 1.93 3.52
N VAL A 10 16.31 1.87 2.47
CA VAL A 10 17.49 0.98 2.42
C VAL A 10 18.72 1.83 2.15
N ARG A 11 19.72 1.76 3.03
CA ARG A 11 20.96 2.54 2.89
C ARG A 11 21.70 2.18 1.61
N PHE A 12 22.09 3.19 0.84
CA PHE A 12 22.87 2.99 -0.38
C PHE A 12 24.32 2.59 -0.05
N ASN A 13 24.77 1.46 -0.59
CA ASN A 13 26.13 0.95 -0.41
C ASN A 13 26.59 0.09 -1.60
N LEU A 14 27.58 0.56 -2.37
CA LEU A 14 28.14 -0.17 -3.51
C LEU A 14 28.97 -1.42 -3.12
N HIS A 15 29.32 -1.60 -1.85
CA HIS A 15 29.93 -2.84 -1.37
C HIS A 15 28.91 -3.97 -1.19
N ASN A 16 27.61 -3.66 -1.18
CA ASN A 16 26.57 -4.67 -1.28
C ASN A 16 26.42 -5.07 -2.75
N GLU A 17 26.60 -6.35 -3.04
CA GLU A 17 26.60 -6.91 -4.39
C GLU A 17 25.30 -6.60 -5.16
N GLN A 18 24.15 -6.73 -4.50
CA GLN A 18 22.84 -6.48 -5.11
C GLN A 18 22.62 -5.00 -5.41
N ILE A 19 23.02 -4.10 -4.50
CA ILE A 19 22.92 -2.65 -4.73
C ILE A 19 23.87 -2.24 -5.87
N ASN A 20 25.08 -2.80 -5.90
CA ASN A 20 26.04 -2.53 -6.98
C ASN A 20 25.49 -2.94 -8.35
N GLU A 21 24.93 -4.14 -8.43
CA GLU A 21 24.33 -4.66 -9.65
C GLU A 21 23.16 -3.79 -10.13
N LEU A 22 22.20 -3.49 -9.24
CA LEU A 22 21.05 -2.65 -9.56
C LEU A 22 21.45 -1.21 -9.93
N THR A 23 22.52 -0.69 -9.36
CA THR A 23 23.08 0.62 -9.73
C THR A 23 23.73 0.57 -11.11
N THR A 24 24.51 -0.49 -11.38
CA THR A 24 25.19 -0.70 -12.67
C THR A 24 24.20 -0.79 -13.83
N TYR A 25 23.05 -1.43 -13.61
CA TYR A 25 21.97 -1.50 -14.59
C TYR A 25 21.04 -0.27 -14.60
N GLY A 26 21.35 0.77 -13.82
CA GLY A 26 20.56 2.00 -13.78
C GLY A 26 19.16 1.83 -13.21
N VAL A 27 18.92 0.80 -12.40
CA VAL A 27 17.62 0.55 -11.74
C VAL A 27 17.46 1.46 -10.53
N ILE A 28 18.53 1.63 -9.74
CA ILE A 28 18.54 2.46 -8.53
C ILE A 28 19.72 3.44 -8.53
N LYS A 29 19.61 4.52 -7.76
CA LYS A 29 20.72 5.45 -7.44
C LYS A 29 20.76 5.74 -5.93
N LYS A 30 21.78 6.49 -5.52
CA LYS A 30 21.82 7.14 -4.21
C LYS A 30 20.91 8.38 -4.21
N GLY A 31 19.91 8.39 -3.33
CA GLY A 31 19.06 9.54 -3.05
C GLY A 31 19.76 10.60 -2.19
N GLU A 32 19.13 11.77 -2.04
CA GLU A 32 19.66 12.90 -1.25
C GLU A 32 19.82 12.55 0.24
N ASP A 33 18.96 11.67 0.76
CA ASP A 33 18.97 11.12 2.11
C ASP A 33 20.00 9.98 2.31
N SER A 34 20.81 9.68 1.30
CA SER A 34 21.73 8.54 1.26
C SER A 34 21.07 7.16 1.28
N MET A 35 19.76 7.07 0.98
CA MET A 35 19.05 5.82 0.76
C MET A 35 19.04 5.45 -0.74
N CYS A 36 18.66 4.21 -1.04
CA CYS A 36 18.44 3.76 -2.40
C CYS A 36 17.15 4.37 -2.95
N GLU A 37 17.23 4.97 -4.13
CA GLU A 37 16.08 5.52 -4.87
C GLU A 37 15.92 4.74 -6.18
N ILE A 38 14.71 4.29 -6.49
CA ILE A 38 14.43 3.63 -7.78
C ILE A 38 14.25 4.70 -8.85
N VAL A 39 15.06 4.63 -9.90
CA VAL A 39 15.07 5.64 -10.98
C VAL A 39 14.63 5.11 -12.32
N ASN A 40 14.63 3.79 -12.51
CA ASN A 40 14.13 3.21 -13.75
C ASN A 40 12.59 3.12 -13.71
N PRO A 41 11.87 3.85 -14.58
CA PRO A 41 10.41 3.92 -14.55
C PRO A 41 9.75 2.59 -14.91
N ILE A 42 10.38 1.74 -15.72
CA ILE A 42 9.85 0.41 -16.09
C ILE A 42 9.88 -0.50 -14.86
N TYR A 43 11.01 -0.53 -14.15
CA TYR A 43 11.11 -1.30 -12.92
C TYR A 43 10.14 -0.76 -11.88
N PHE A 44 10.13 0.56 -11.65
CA PHE A 44 9.17 1.16 -10.72
C PHE A 44 7.72 0.76 -11.04
N TYR A 45 7.30 0.79 -12.31
CA TYR A 45 5.98 0.32 -12.72
C TYR A 45 5.76 -1.16 -12.40
N CYS A 46 6.65 -2.06 -12.81
CA CYS A 46 6.53 -3.50 -12.55
C CYS A 46 6.45 -3.80 -11.04
N ILE A 47 7.24 -3.09 -10.25
CA ILE A 47 7.27 -3.18 -8.80
C ILE A 47 5.92 -2.70 -8.22
N ILE A 48 5.45 -1.53 -8.61
CA ILE A 48 4.15 -1.00 -8.16
C ILE A 48 3.01 -1.92 -8.60
N GLN A 49 3.08 -2.59 -9.75
CA GLN A 49 2.06 -3.59 -10.15
C GLN A 49 2.14 -4.88 -9.32
N ALA A 50 3.34 -5.31 -8.94
CA ALA A 50 3.53 -6.52 -8.12
C ALA A 50 3.15 -6.31 -6.64
N PHE A 51 3.29 -5.07 -6.15
CA PHE A 51 2.96 -4.68 -4.76
C PHE A 51 1.68 -3.87 -4.65
N LYS A 52 1.07 -3.45 -5.77
CA LYS A 52 -0.36 -3.14 -5.84
C LYS A 52 -1.02 -4.39 -5.33
N PRO A 53 -1.67 -4.34 -4.18
CA PRO A 53 -2.46 -5.49 -3.83
C PRO A 53 -3.58 -5.56 -4.88
N ALA A 54 -4.27 -6.69 -4.95
CA ALA A 54 -5.65 -6.68 -5.39
C ALA A 54 -6.55 -5.87 -4.40
N ILE A 55 -6.06 -4.71 -3.92
CA ILE A 55 -6.71 -3.74 -3.05
C ILE A 55 -7.08 -2.60 -4.00
N ASN A 56 -8.37 -2.55 -4.30
CA ASN A 56 -9.01 -1.82 -5.39
C ASN A 56 -9.00 -0.28 -5.25
N GLY A 57 -8.08 0.35 -4.49
CA GLY A 57 -8.11 1.81 -4.30
C GLY A 57 -9.43 2.31 -3.71
N LEU A 58 -10.10 1.48 -2.90
CA LEU A 58 -11.38 1.75 -2.24
C LEU A 58 -11.18 2.13 -0.77
N GLU A 59 -9.95 2.45 -0.36
CA GLU A 59 -9.62 2.81 1.03
C GLU A 59 -10.42 4.02 1.51
N ASP A 60 -10.57 5.04 0.66
CA ASP A 60 -11.41 6.22 0.92
C ASP A 60 -12.92 5.90 0.94
N ASP A 61 -13.35 4.82 0.27
CA ASP A 61 -14.75 4.32 0.29
C ASP A 61 -15.03 3.42 1.52
N TYR A 62 -13.98 2.88 2.16
CA TYR A 62 -14.05 2.10 3.40
C TYR A 62 -13.86 2.95 4.65
N PHE A 63 -13.01 3.99 4.58
CA PHE A 63 -12.64 4.84 5.69
C PHE A 63 -12.79 6.30 5.27
N THR A 64 -13.87 6.95 5.70
CA THR A 64 -14.06 8.39 5.51
C THR A 64 -13.06 9.19 6.35
N ASP A 65 -12.59 10.34 5.83
CA ASP A 65 -11.60 11.24 6.45
C ASP A 65 -11.88 11.63 7.92
N GLU A 66 -13.13 11.54 8.40
CA GLU A 66 -13.49 11.75 9.82
C GLU A 66 -13.05 10.61 10.76
N ASN A 67 -12.52 9.52 10.22
CA ASN A 67 -12.32 8.26 10.92
C ASN A 67 -10.87 7.76 10.82
N ILE A 68 -9.92 8.59 11.25
CA ILE A 68 -8.56 8.14 11.63
C ILE A 68 -8.64 7.01 12.70
N THR A 69 -9.78 6.92 13.40
CA THR A 69 -10.16 5.84 14.32
C THR A 69 -11.30 4.95 13.82
N GLY A 70 -11.53 4.82 12.51
CA GLY A 70 -12.69 4.12 11.94
C GLY A 70 -12.82 2.63 12.29
N TYR A 71 -11.74 2.01 12.76
CA TYR A 71 -11.78 0.64 13.28
C TYR A 71 -12.39 0.56 14.70
N LEU A 72 -12.36 1.65 15.48
CA LEU A 72 -12.98 1.71 16.81
C LEU A 72 -14.50 1.59 16.73
N THR A 73 -15.11 1.98 15.60
CA THR A 73 -16.54 1.84 15.36
C THR A 73 -16.98 0.37 15.28
N TYR A 74 -16.04 -0.55 15.04
CA TYR A 74 -16.26 -1.99 15.03
C TYR A 74 -15.77 -2.67 16.30
N LEU A 75 -15.53 -1.90 17.37
CA LEU A 75 -15.25 -2.43 18.69
C LEU A 75 -16.44 -2.19 19.62
N THR A 76 -16.83 -3.20 20.36
CA THR A 76 -17.77 -3.08 21.47
C THR A 76 -17.17 -2.18 22.55
N SER A 77 -18.00 -1.73 23.50
CA SER A 77 -17.54 -0.97 24.67
C SER A 77 -16.53 -1.72 25.55
N THR A 78 -16.39 -3.04 25.36
CA THR A 78 -15.41 -3.91 26.03
C THR A 78 -14.15 -4.17 25.18
N GLY A 79 -14.04 -3.56 24.00
CA GLY A 79 -12.91 -3.70 23.09
C GLY A 79 -12.90 -5.01 22.29
N GLN A 80 -14.00 -5.75 22.26
CA GLN A 80 -14.16 -6.92 21.40
C GLN A 80 -14.64 -6.49 20.02
N VAL A 81 -14.37 -7.27 18.98
CA VAL A 81 -14.83 -6.94 17.63
C VAL A 81 -16.34 -7.15 17.53
N ASP A 82 -17.05 -6.10 17.15
CA ASP A 82 -18.44 -6.17 16.69
C ASP A 82 -18.46 -6.72 15.26
N LEU A 83 -18.47 -8.06 15.19
CA LEU A 83 -18.41 -8.78 13.92
C LEU A 83 -19.68 -8.56 13.08
N GLU A 84 -20.82 -8.30 13.71
CA GLU A 84 -22.09 -8.08 13.02
C GLU A 84 -22.08 -6.73 12.29
N GLY A 85 -21.75 -5.65 13.00
CA GLY A 85 -21.61 -4.32 12.39
C GLY A 85 -20.55 -4.25 11.29
N LEU A 86 -19.45 -4.98 11.46
CA LEU A 86 -18.40 -5.09 10.44
C LEU A 86 -18.90 -5.79 9.16
N LEU A 87 -19.59 -6.92 9.31
CA LEU A 87 -20.09 -7.69 8.17
C LEU A 87 -21.21 -6.96 7.43
N ASP A 88 -22.06 -6.21 8.14
CA ASP A 88 -23.10 -5.41 7.50
C ASP A 88 -22.51 -4.23 6.70
N ASN A 89 -21.53 -3.51 7.25
CA ASN A 89 -20.82 -2.48 6.50
C ASN A 89 -20.14 -3.05 5.24
N PHE A 90 -19.51 -4.22 5.36
CA PHE A 90 -18.88 -4.90 4.23
C PHE A 90 -19.90 -5.28 3.15
N ARG A 91 -21.08 -5.80 3.53
CA ARG A 91 -22.16 -6.14 2.59
C ARG A 91 -22.67 -4.90 1.86
N ASP A 92 -22.88 -3.80 2.58
CA ASP A 92 -23.31 -2.53 2.00
C ASP A 92 -22.26 -1.96 1.04
N PHE A 93 -20.97 -2.08 1.39
CA PHE A 93 -19.87 -1.74 0.50
C PHE A 93 -19.91 -2.56 -0.79
N VAL A 94 -20.02 -3.89 -0.70
CA VAL A 94 -20.09 -4.78 -1.88
C VAL A 94 -21.28 -4.42 -2.76
N ALA A 95 -22.43 -4.08 -2.18
CA ALA A 95 -23.61 -3.63 -2.92
C ALA A 95 -23.35 -2.31 -3.66
N ARG A 96 -22.73 -1.31 -3.01
CA ARG A 96 -22.36 -0.03 -3.65
C ARG A 96 -21.33 -0.20 -4.76
N ALA A 97 -20.27 -0.98 -4.50
CA ALA A 97 -19.20 -1.22 -5.45
C ALA A 97 -19.70 -2.01 -6.67
N GLY A 98 -20.54 -3.03 -6.45
CA GLY A 98 -21.17 -3.81 -7.52
C GLY A 98 -22.09 -2.97 -8.42
N TYR A 99 -22.79 -1.97 -7.88
CA TYR A 99 -23.65 -1.08 -8.65
C TYR A 99 -22.86 -0.15 -9.61
N LYS A 100 -21.65 0.26 -9.19
CA LYS A 100 -20.76 1.16 -9.97
C LYS A 100 -20.17 0.45 -11.21
N ILE A 101 -19.98 -0.87 -11.14
CA ILE A 101 -19.44 -1.69 -12.23
C ILE A 101 -20.51 -1.97 -13.32
N LEU A 102 -21.79 -2.01 -12.98
CA LEU A 102 -22.88 -2.31 -13.92
C LEU A 102 -23.38 -1.10 -14.73
N LEU A 103 -22.92 0.12 -14.40
CA LEU A 103 -23.31 1.38 -15.07
C LEU A 103 -22.16 2.01 -15.90
N THR A 104 -21.03 1.31 -16.04
CA THR A 104 -19.89 1.71 -16.89
C THR A 104 -19.75 0.73 -18.04
#